data_AF-A0A2V9FVB4-F1
#
_entry.id   AF-A0A2V9FVB4-F1
#
_cell.length_a   1.000
_cell.length_b   1.000
_cell.length_c   1.000
_cell.angle_alpha   90.00
_cell.angle_beta   90.00
_cell.angle_gamma   90.00
#
_symmetry.space_group_name_H-M   'P 1'
#
loop_
_entity.id
_entity.type
_entity.pdbx_description
1 polymer ?
#
loop_
_entity_poly.entity_id
_entity_poly.type
_entity_poly.pdbx_seq_one_letter_code
_entity_poly.pdbx_strand_id
1 'polypeptide(L)'
;MEQNSSIAKTVRCGAFEIDLTACEIRKHGLRLKVSEQPFQILSILLEKPGNVVTREELRNRLWPSDTFVDFDHGLNNAVMRLREVLGDSSESPRFVETLPRRGYRFIAHVEELSQSAITQTAKILEAPIAKSSEVEVEGKGRTTRDWLTLHRVAVLSGLTLALVVSSGFAVHFFRGKELGNVAASRSIWRTFPATRTRIILQMG
;
A
#
# COMPACT_ATOMS: atom_id res chain seq x y z
N MET A 1 14.57 28.74 7.82
CA MET A 1 14.30 27.32 7.52
C MET A 1 13.24 26.85 8.50
N GLU A 2 11.98 27.08 8.16
CA GLU A 2 10.84 26.71 9.01
C GLU A 2 10.61 25.20 8.93
N GLN A 3 10.81 24.52 10.05
CA GLN A 3 10.38 23.14 10.22
C GLN A 3 8.85 23.14 10.32
N ASN A 4 8.20 22.94 9.18
CA ASN A 4 6.74 22.81 9.12
C ASN A 4 6.36 21.48 9.76
N SER A 5 6.11 21.51 11.07
CA SER A 5 5.55 20.39 11.84
C SER A 5 4.05 20.27 11.53
N SER A 6 3.72 20.04 10.26
CA SER A 6 2.42 19.49 9.90
C SER A 6 2.42 18.06 10.43
N ILE A 7 1.46 17.73 11.30
CA ILE A 7 1.29 16.38 11.84
C ILE A 7 1.15 15.44 10.65
N ALA A 8 2.23 14.75 10.28
CA ALA A 8 2.24 13.84 9.15
C ALA A 8 1.31 12.68 9.49
N LYS A 9 0.24 12.51 8.71
CA LYS A 9 -0.64 11.35 8.87
C LYS A 9 -0.04 10.19 8.10
N THR A 10 0.95 9.55 8.74
CA THR A 10 1.61 8.36 8.18
C THR A 10 0.90 7.10 8.66
N VAL A 11 0.62 6.23 7.70
CA VAL A 11 -0.03 4.95 7.90
C VAL A 11 0.91 3.84 7.44
N ARG A 12 1.01 2.76 8.22
CA ARG A 12 1.74 1.55 7.83
C ARG A 12 0.77 0.40 7.58
N CYS A 13 1.00 -0.32 6.49
CA CYS A 13 0.28 -1.55 6.17
C CYS A 13 1.22 -2.58 5.53
N GLY A 14 1.59 -3.60 6.31
CA GLY A 14 2.61 -4.58 5.91
C GLY A 14 3.97 -3.91 5.64
N ALA A 15 4.49 -4.08 4.43
CA ALA A 15 5.78 -3.51 4.01
C ALA A 15 5.71 -2.04 3.55
N PHE A 16 4.51 -1.45 3.54
CA PHE A 16 4.27 -0.13 2.98
C PHE A 16 4.10 0.92 4.07
N GLU A 17 4.67 2.09 3.83
CA GLU A 17 4.49 3.31 4.60
C GLU A 17 3.86 4.35 3.68
N ILE A 18 2.72 4.90 4.09
CA ILE A 18 1.89 5.78 3.28
C ILE A 18 1.77 7.10 4.02
N ASP A 19 2.26 8.17 3.41
CA ASP A 19 2.08 9.53 3.90
C ASP A 19 0.88 10.14 3.19
N LEU A 20 -0.24 10.28 3.93
CA LEU A 20 -1.48 10.84 3.40
C LEU A 20 -1.41 12.35 3.18
N THR A 21 -0.46 13.04 3.83
CA THR A 21 -0.27 14.49 3.68
C THR A 21 0.63 14.80 2.49
N ALA A 22 1.72 14.04 2.33
CA ALA A 22 2.67 14.21 1.23
C ALA A 22 2.22 13.52 -0.07
N CYS A 23 1.16 12.71 -0.02
CA CYS A 23 0.72 11.84 -1.11
C CYS A 23 1.81 10.86 -1.59
N GLU A 24 2.52 10.24 -0.66
CA GLU A 24 3.66 9.37 -0.95
C GLU A 24 3.44 7.94 -0.44
N ILE A 25 3.89 6.96 -1.23
CA ILE A 25 3.95 5.55 -0.83
C ILE A 25 5.42 5.13 -0.83
N ARG A 26 5.85 4.47 0.24
CA ARG A 26 7.19 3.88 0.36
C ARG A 26 7.06 2.40 0.66
N LYS A 27 7.94 1.57 0.08
CA LYS A 27 8.05 0.15 0.38
C LYS A 27 9.47 -0.15 0.83
N HIS A 28 9.63 -0.64 2.06
CA HIS A 28 10.96 -0.82 2.68
C HIS A 28 11.83 0.46 2.59
N GLY A 29 11.23 1.63 2.81
CA GLY A 29 11.90 2.93 2.74
C GLY A 29 12.10 3.49 1.33
N LEU A 30 11.91 2.72 0.25
CA LEU A 30 12.03 3.18 -1.14
C LEU A 30 10.72 3.82 -1.60
N ARG A 31 10.78 5.05 -2.12
CA ARG A 31 9.61 5.77 -2.65
C ARG A 31 9.12 5.10 -3.94
N LEU A 32 7.83 4.81 -3.99
CA LEU A 32 7.14 4.30 -5.17
C LEU A 32 6.44 5.45 -5.89
N LYS A 33 6.56 5.48 -7.22
CA LYS A 33 5.82 6.43 -8.05
C LYS A 33 4.39 5.94 -8.19
N VAL A 34 3.44 6.77 -7.77
CA VAL A 34 2.01 6.50 -7.88
C VAL A 34 1.35 7.70 -8.55
N SER A 35 0.43 7.43 -9.48
CA SER A 35 -0.39 8.48 -10.08
C SER A 35 -1.41 8.99 -9.07
N GLU A 36 -1.88 10.22 -9.27
CA GLU A 36 -2.76 10.90 -8.32
C GLU A 36 -4.07 10.14 -8.06
N GLN A 37 -4.79 9.72 -9.10
CA GLN A 37 -6.07 9.00 -8.96
C GLN A 37 -5.96 7.67 -8.17
N PRO A 38 -5.03 6.75 -8.49
CA PRO A 38 -4.78 5.56 -7.67
C PRO A 38 -4.49 5.88 -6.21
N PHE A 39 -3.73 6.96 -5.95
CA PHE A 39 -3.44 7.40 -4.59
C PHE A 39 -4.70 7.94 -3.90
N GLN A 40 -5.52 8.74 -4.57
CA GLN A 40 -6.78 9.24 -4.03
C GLN A 40 -7.72 8.09 -3.63
N ILE A 41 -7.83 7.04 -4.47
CA ILE A 41 -8.59 5.83 -4.12
C ILE A 41 -8.03 5.21 -2.85
N LEU A 42 -6.72 5.01 -2.77
CA LEU A 42 -6.08 4.44 -1.58
C LEU A 42 -6.39 5.27 -0.33
N SER A 43 -6.26 6.58 -0.40
CA SER A 43 -6.57 7.50 0.70
C SER A 43 -8.03 7.37 1.16
N ILE A 44 -8.98 7.32 0.23
CA ILE A 44 -10.41 7.15 0.56
C ILE A 44 -10.64 5.80 1.26
N LEU A 45 -10.04 4.72 0.75
CA LEU A 45 -10.19 3.40 1.36
C LEU A 45 -9.53 3.31 2.76
N LEU A 46 -8.46 4.06 2.99
CA LEU A 46 -7.74 4.13 4.26
C LEU A 46 -8.42 5.03 5.31
N GLU A 47 -9.42 5.82 4.95
CA GLU A 47 -10.22 6.56 5.94
C GLU A 47 -10.97 5.62 6.89
N LYS A 48 -11.46 4.49 6.35
CA LYS A 48 -12.18 3.46 7.10
C LYS A 48 -11.75 2.06 6.62
N PRO A 49 -10.55 1.59 7.01
CA PRO A 49 -10.07 0.26 6.63
C PRO A 49 -11.07 -0.82 7.06
N GLY A 50 -11.26 -1.85 6.24
CA GLY A 50 -12.21 -2.93 6.48
C GLY A 50 -13.67 -2.60 6.09
N ASN A 51 -13.99 -1.34 5.78
CA ASN A 51 -15.32 -0.96 5.31
C ASN A 51 -15.39 -0.93 3.78
N VAL A 52 -16.57 -1.22 3.25
CA VAL A 52 -16.83 -1.13 1.81
C VAL A 52 -17.08 0.33 1.46
N VAL A 53 -16.26 0.87 0.57
CA VAL A 53 -16.50 2.16 -0.09
C VAL A 53 -17.22 1.86 -1.39
N THR A 54 -18.39 2.47 -1.56
CA THR A 54 -19.28 2.19 -2.71
C THR A 54 -18.74 2.80 -4.00
N ARG A 55 -19.18 2.26 -5.15
CA ARG A 55 -18.83 2.88 -6.45
C ARG A 55 -19.36 4.31 -6.54
N GLU A 56 -20.57 4.57 -6.04
CA GLU A 56 -21.18 5.89 -6.00
C GLU A 56 -20.37 6.87 -5.13
N GLU A 57 -19.89 6.42 -3.97
CA GLU A 57 -19.03 7.24 -3.11
C GLU A 57 -17.69 7.55 -3.79
N LEU A 58 -17.05 6.55 -4.41
CA LEU A 58 -15.82 6.77 -5.18
C LEU A 58 -16.04 7.72 -6.36
N ARG A 59 -17.19 7.61 -7.05
CA ARG A 59 -17.57 8.54 -8.12
C ARG A 59 -17.61 9.97 -7.61
N ASN A 60 -18.40 10.21 -6.57
CA ASN A 60 -18.62 11.55 -6.05
C ASN A 60 -17.33 12.20 -5.52
N ARG A 61 -16.40 11.41 -4.98
CA ARG A 61 -15.13 11.91 -4.45
C ARG A 61 -14.04 12.12 -5.50
N LEU A 62 -13.96 11.25 -6.51
CA LEU A 62 -12.89 11.31 -7.53
C LEU A 62 -13.27 12.17 -8.74
N TRP A 63 -14.56 12.20 -9.09
CA TRP A 63 -15.10 12.91 -10.25
C TRP A 63 -16.32 13.73 -9.81
N PRO A 64 -16.10 14.95 -9.28
CA PRO A 64 -17.19 15.86 -8.98
C PRO A 64 -18.00 16.18 -10.25
N SER A 65 -19.26 16.57 -10.05
CA SER A 65 -20.41 16.54 -10.99
C SER A 65 -20.23 17.13 -12.39
N ASP A 66 -19.10 17.79 -12.69
CA ASP A 66 -18.78 18.38 -14.00
C ASP A 66 -17.77 17.55 -14.83
N THR A 67 -17.31 16.40 -14.33
CA THR A 67 -16.33 15.59 -15.07
C THR A 67 -16.99 14.54 -15.97
N PHE A 68 -16.97 14.76 -17.29
CA PHE A 68 -17.42 13.78 -18.28
C PHE A 68 -16.33 12.74 -18.56
N VAL A 69 -16.40 11.59 -17.90
CA VAL A 69 -15.56 10.41 -18.15
C VAL A 69 -16.38 9.14 -18.11
N ASP A 70 -15.91 8.09 -18.78
CA ASP A 70 -16.36 6.74 -18.48
C ASP A 70 -15.87 6.36 -17.08
N PHE A 71 -16.74 6.59 -16.10
CA PHE A 71 -16.45 6.38 -14.69
C PHE A 71 -16.04 4.93 -14.40
N ASP A 72 -16.74 3.95 -14.97
CA ASP A 72 -16.49 2.55 -14.64
C ASP A 72 -15.13 2.10 -15.20
N HIS A 73 -14.81 2.52 -16.42
CA HIS A 73 -13.51 2.28 -17.02
C HIS A 73 -12.38 3.01 -16.25
N GLY A 74 -12.58 4.29 -15.91
CA GLY A 74 -11.63 5.09 -15.15
C GLY A 74 -11.34 4.50 -13.76
N LEU A 75 -12.39 4.11 -13.03
CA LEU A 75 -12.26 3.49 -11.71
C LEU A 75 -11.52 2.15 -11.78
N ASN A 76 -11.88 1.30 -12.73
CA ASN A 76 -11.22 -0.01 -12.88
C ASN A 76 -9.74 0.14 -13.23
N ASN A 77 -9.39 1.08 -14.12
CA ASN A 77 -8.00 1.39 -14.45
C ASN A 77 -7.23 1.93 -13.24
N ALA A 78 -7.81 2.88 -12.49
CA ALA A 78 -7.16 3.45 -11.33
C ALA A 78 -6.92 2.40 -10.22
N VAL A 79 -7.88 1.51 -9.97
CA VAL A 79 -7.70 0.38 -9.04
C VAL A 79 -6.65 -0.61 -9.56
N MET A 80 -6.62 -0.90 -10.85
CA MET A 80 -5.58 -1.75 -11.45
C MET A 80 -4.18 -1.17 -11.20
N ARG A 81 -3.98 0.13 -11.45
CA ARG A 81 -2.71 0.81 -11.17
C ARG A 81 -2.36 0.83 -9.68
N LEU A 82 -3.35 0.99 -8.81
CA LEU A 82 -3.14 0.89 -7.37
C LEU A 82 -2.63 -0.51 -6.99
N ARG A 83 -3.23 -1.57 -7.54
CA ARG A 83 -2.78 -2.94 -7.33
C ARG A 83 -1.37 -3.19 -7.85
N GLU A 84 -1.02 -2.66 -9.03
CA GLU A 84 0.35 -2.75 -9.57
C GLU A 84 1.38 -2.17 -8.59
N VAL A 85 1.11 -0.97 -8.03
CA VAL A 85 2.00 -0.30 -7.07
C VAL A 85 2.14 -1.09 -5.77
N LEU A 86 1.04 -1.66 -5.27
CA LEU A 86 1.04 -2.47 -4.05
C LEU A 86 1.52 -3.93 -4.29
N GLY A 87 1.73 -4.33 -5.55
CA GLY A 87 1.99 -5.72 -5.92
C GLY A 87 0.86 -6.65 -5.50
N ASP A 88 -0.39 -6.19 -5.62
CA ASP A 88 -1.61 -6.90 -5.23
C ASP A 88 -2.29 -7.58 -6.42
N SER A 89 -3.08 -8.63 -6.16
CA SER A 89 -3.83 -9.37 -7.19
C SER A 89 -5.33 -9.25 -6.95
N SER A 90 -6.13 -9.19 -8.02
CA SER A 90 -7.60 -9.23 -7.89
C SER A 90 -8.14 -10.63 -7.55
N GLU A 91 -7.41 -11.69 -7.93
CA GLU A 91 -7.82 -13.09 -7.67
C GLU A 91 -7.52 -13.51 -6.23
N SER A 92 -6.43 -12.97 -5.67
CA SER A 92 -5.98 -13.23 -4.30
C SER A 92 -5.63 -11.91 -3.61
N PRO A 93 -6.64 -11.08 -3.27
CA PRO A 93 -6.39 -9.73 -2.75
C PRO A 93 -5.76 -9.79 -1.36
N ARG A 94 -4.70 -9.01 -1.16
CA ARG A 94 -4.06 -8.78 0.14
C ARG A 94 -4.30 -7.38 0.67
N PHE A 95 -4.53 -6.41 -0.22
CA PHE A 95 -4.72 -5.01 0.15
C PHE A 95 -6.08 -4.49 -0.28
N VAL A 96 -6.43 -4.62 -1.56
CA VAL A 96 -7.66 -4.07 -2.13
C VAL A 96 -8.55 -5.19 -2.64
N GLU A 97 -9.63 -5.44 -1.94
CA GLU A 97 -10.65 -6.41 -2.32
C GLU A 97 -11.73 -5.76 -3.19
N THR A 98 -12.12 -6.43 -4.27
CA THR A 98 -13.27 -6.05 -5.08
C THR A 98 -14.52 -6.75 -4.57
N LEU A 99 -15.56 -5.98 -4.25
CA LEU A 99 -16.90 -6.52 -4.03
C LEU A 99 -17.75 -6.26 -5.28
N PRO A 100 -18.07 -7.29 -6.09
CA PRO A 100 -18.79 -7.13 -7.35
C PRO A 100 -20.05 -6.29 -7.17
N ARG A 101 -20.23 -5.30 -8.06
CA ARG A 101 -21.38 -4.38 -8.09
C ARG A 101 -21.57 -3.49 -6.84
N ARG A 102 -20.73 -3.62 -5.82
CA ARG A 102 -20.82 -2.83 -4.59
C ARG A 102 -19.73 -1.78 -4.51
N GLY A 103 -18.48 -2.18 -4.71
CA GLY A 103 -17.34 -1.27 -4.58
C GLY A 103 -16.07 -1.99 -4.14
N TYR A 104 -15.28 -1.31 -3.32
CA TYR A 104 -13.95 -1.76 -2.93
C TYR A 104 -13.76 -1.63 -1.42
N ARG A 105 -12.84 -2.44 -0.89
CA ARG A 105 -12.49 -2.44 0.53
C ARG A 105 -10.99 -2.60 0.69
N PHE A 106 -10.40 -1.85 1.61
CA PHE A 106 -9.04 -2.10 2.06
C PHE A 106 -9.05 -3.15 3.18
N ILE A 107 -8.34 -4.25 3.00
CA ILE A 107 -8.41 -5.43 3.89
C ILE A 107 -7.12 -5.70 4.68
N ALA A 108 -6.02 -5.01 4.36
CA ALA A 108 -4.77 -5.16 5.13
C ALA A 108 -4.87 -4.48 6.49
N HIS A 109 -4.11 -4.97 7.47
CA HIS A 109 -3.96 -4.33 8.77
C HIS A 109 -3.30 -2.96 8.64
N VAL A 110 -3.86 -1.97 9.33
CA VAL A 110 -3.48 -0.55 9.25
C VAL A 110 -3.00 -0.08 10.62
N GLU A 111 -1.76 0.37 10.69
CA GLU A 111 -1.15 0.96 11.88
C GLU A 111 -0.95 2.46 11.66
N GLU A 112 -1.60 3.30 12.47
CA GLU A 112 -1.40 4.74 12.42
C GLU A 112 -0.14 5.13 13.20
N LEU A 113 0.84 5.71 12.51
CA LEU A 113 2.07 6.21 13.11
C LEU A 113 1.85 7.66 13.55
N SER A 114 1.03 7.87 14.58
CA SER A 114 0.86 9.20 15.18
C SER A 114 2.03 9.52 16.12
N GLN A 115 2.72 10.63 15.88
CA GLN A 115 3.91 11.05 16.65
C GLN A 115 3.61 11.38 18.13
N SER A 116 2.34 11.36 18.56
CA SER A 116 1.95 11.57 19.96
C SER A 116 2.32 10.42 20.90
N ALA A 117 2.58 9.21 20.39
CA ALA A 117 2.91 8.06 21.25
C ALA A 117 4.30 8.17 21.92
N ILE A 118 5.23 8.97 21.37
CA ILE A 118 6.59 9.13 21.93
C ILE A 118 6.54 9.95 23.24
N THR A 119 5.62 10.91 23.34
CA THR A 119 5.47 11.75 24.54
C THR A 119 4.87 10.97 25.72
N GLN A 120 4.11 9.91 25.47
CA GLN A 120 3.43 9.16 26.53
C GLN A 120 4.38 8.22 27.29
N THR A 121 5.44 7.73 26.64
CA THR A 121 6.50 6.96 27.30
C THR A 121 7.47 7.85 28.10
N ALA A 122 7.70 9.09 27.65
CA ALA A 122 8.57 10.04 28.34
C ALA A 122 7.94 10.57 29.65
N LYS A 123 6.62 10.75 29.69
CA LYS A 123 5.92 11.23 30.90
C LYS A 123 5.87 10.21 32.05
N ILE A 124 6.14 8.93 31.78
CA ILE A 124 6.18 7.87 32.81
C ILE A 124 7.52 7.85 33.56
N LEU A 125 8.59 8.45 33.00
CA LEU A 125 9.95 8.40 33.57
C LEU A 125 10.37 9.67 34.33
N GLU A 126 9.57 10.75 34.30
CA GLU A 126 9.83 12.00 35.03
C GLU A 126 8.99 12.14 36.32
N ALA A 127 8.92 11.08 37.12
CA ALA A 127 8.52 11.24 38.53
C ALA A 127 9.74 11.69 39.34
N PRO A 128 9.64 12.74 40.19
CA PRO A 128 10.77 13.22 40.95
C PRO A 128 11.25 12.16 41.94
N ILE A 129 12.54 11.86 41.87
CA ILE A 129 13.28 11.11 42.90
C ILE A 129 13.20 11.93 44.19
N ALA A 130 12.34 11.52 45.13
CA ALA A 130 12.49 11.60 46.59
C ALA A 130 11.14 11.80 47.30
N LYS A 131 10.63 10.72 47.91
CA LYS A 131 10.81 10.49 49.36
C LYS A 131 10.29 9.11 49.72
N SER A 132 11.15 8.39 50.43
CA SER A 132 10.86 7.21 51.22
C SER A 132 9.69 7.47 52.18
N SER A 133 8.67 6.62 52.14
CA SER A 133 7.89 6.27 53.32
C SER A 133 7.39 4.85 53.12
N GLU A 134 7.87 4.03 54.04
CA GLU A 134 7.64 2.61 54.22
C GLU A 134 6.16 2.34 54.48
N VAL A 135 5.52 1.55 53.63
CA VAL A 135 4.29 0.82 53.96
C VAL A 135 4.41 -0.57 53.38
N GLU A 136 4.79 -1.48 54.25
CA GLU A 136 4.60 -2.92 54.12
C GLU A 136 3.12 -3.24 54.21
N VAL A 137 2.50 -3.69 53.11
CA VAL A 137 1.35 -4.61 53.15
C VAL A 137 1.40 -5.52 51.91
N GLU A 138 1.99 -6.68 52.13
CA GLU A 138 1.44 -8.01 51.86
C GLU A 138 0.37 -8.19 50.76
N GLY A 139 0.69 -9.08 49.81
CA GLY A 139 -0.29 -10.02 49.26
C GLY A 139 -1.08 -9.60 48.02
N LYS A 140 -0.61 -10.03 46.83
CA LYS A 140 -1.26 -11.06 45.99
C LYS A 140 -0.58 -11.11 44.61
N GLY A 141 -0.11 -12.30 44.26
CA GLY A 141 0.72 -12.56 43.10
C GLY A 141 0.10 -12.12 41.77
N ARG A 142 0.91 -11.37 41.00
CA ARG A 142 0.80 -11.17 39.57
C ARG A 142 1.10 -12.48 38.85
N THR A 143 0.20 -12.95 37.99
CA THR A 143 0.59 -13.66 36.76
C THR A 143 -0.24 -13.15 35.59
N THR A 144 0.11 -11.95 35.14
CA THR A 144 0.01 -11.59 33.72
C THR A 144 1.07 -12.40 32.97
N ARG A 145 0.66 -13.48 32.32
CA ARG A 145 1.38 -14.27 31.31
C ARG A 145 0.55 -15.54 31.16
N ASP A 146 -0.36 -15.54 30.18
CA ASP A 146 -0.93 -16.75 29.57
C ASP A 146 -1.93 -16.37 28.45
N TRP A 147 -1.47 -15.58 27.46
CA TRP A 147 -2.07 -15.67 26.11
C TRP A 147 -1.30 -16.72 25.30
N LEU A 148 0.03 -16.77 25.41
CA LEU A 148 0.89 -17.61 24.57
C LEU A 148 0.96 -19.09 24.99
N THR A 149 -0.10 -19.60 25.62
CA THR A 149 -0.17 -20.94 26.20
C THR A 149 -1.55 -21.56 26.00
N LEU A 150 -2.19 -21.30 24.86
CA LEU A 150 -3.10 -22.30 24.29
C LEU A 150 -2.27 -23.40 23.62
N HIS A 151 -1.91 -24.39 24.45
CA HIS A 151 -1.62 -25.80 24.17
C HIS A 151 -1.75 -26.21 22.69
N ARG A 152 -0.67 -26.58 21.98
CA ARG A 152 0.06 -27.87 22.11
C ARG A 152 -0.85 -29.10 22.28
N VAL A 153 -1.51 -29.56 21.21
CA VAL A 153 -1.71 -31.00 20.94
C VAL A 153 -1.74 -31.23 19.42
N ALA A 154 -0.58 -31.45 18.81
CA ALA A 154 -0.44 -32.23 17.58
C ALA A 154 1.01 -32.69 17.45
N VAL A 155 1.35 -33.67 18.27
CA VAL A 155 2.20 -34.82 17.98
C VAL A 155 3.39 -34.59 17.03
N LEU A 156 4.58 -34.57 17.65
CA LEU A 156 5.86 -34.93 17.04
C LEU A 156 5.78 -36.37 16.47
N SER A 157 5.55 -36.51 15.17
CA SER A 157 5.96 -37.68 14.39
C SER A 157 5.98 -37.35 12.90
N GLY A 158 7.15 -37.02 12.37
CA GLY A 158 7.28 -36.71 10.93
C GLY A 158 8.53 -35.97 10.53
N LEU A 159 9.53 -35.87 11.41
CA LEU A 159 10.88 -35.47 11.06
C LEU A 159 11.59 -36.62 10.30
N THR A 160 11.04 -37.06 9.16
CA THR A 160 11.66 -38.03 8.23
C THR A 160 11.21 -37.91 6.76
N LEU A 161 10.53 -36.83 6.34
CA LEU A 161 10.34 -36.56 4.89
C LEU A 161 10.89 -35.18 4.48
N ALA A 162 11.98 -34.76 5.12
CA ALA A 162 12.74 -33.55 4.80
C ALA A 162 13.89 -33.78 3.80
N LEU A 163 13.95 -34.92 3.07
CA LEU A 163 15.09 -35.23 2.20
C LEU A 163 14.77 -35.67 0.75
N VAL A 164 13.52 -35.63 0.26
CA VAL A 164 13.23 -36.10 -1.13
C VAL A 164 12.65 -35.03 -2.09
N VAL A 165 12.19 -33.87 -1.63
CA VAL A 165 11.70 -32.82 -2.57
C VAL A 165 12.74 -31.72 -2.83
N SER A 166 13.93 -31.82 -2.22
CA SER A 166 15.03 -30.87 -2.42
C SER A 166 15.81 -31.04 -3.73
N SER A 167 15.36 -31.90 -4.67
CA SER A 167 16.03 -32.09 -5.98
C SER A 167 15.23 -31.57 -7.19
N GLY A 168 14.08 -30.92 -6.99
CA GLY A 168 13.15 -30.61 -8.10
C GLY A 168 12.85 -29.14 -8.42
N PHE A 169 13.31 -28.18 -7.61
CA PHE A 169 12.89 -26.77 -7.77
C PHE A 169 14.05 -25.77 -7.79
N ALA A 170 15.23 -26.20 -8.25
CA ALA A 170 16.43 -25.37 -8.40
C ALA A 170 16.77 -25.01 -9.86
N VAL A 171 15.92 -25.36 -10.83
CA VAL A 171 16.23 -25.18 -12.27
C VAL A 171 15.34 -24.15 -12.98
N HIS A 172 14.22 -23.68 -12.39
CA HIS A 172 13.25 -22.89 -13.18
C HIS A 172 13.19 -21.37 -12.90
N PHE A 173 13.67 -20.85 -11.76
CA PHE A 173 13.43 -19.42 -11.46
C PHE A 173 14.67 -18.50 -11.58
N PHE A 174 15.80 -19.01 -12.07
CA PHE A 174 17.04 -18.26 -12.25
C PHE A 174 17.43 -18.04 -13.72
N ARG A 175 16.45 -17.83 -14.61
CA ARG A 175 16.67 -17.38 -16.00
C ARG A 175 15.95 -16.06 -16.24
N GLY A 176 16.71 -14.97 -16.32
CA GLY A 176 16.21 -13.74 -16.94
C GLY A 176 16.67 -12.43 -16.30
N LYS A 177 17.94 -12.29 -15.96
CA LYS A 177 18.58 -10.97 -15.80
C LYS A 177 19.85 -10.94 -16.66
N GLU A 178 20.11 -9.76 -17.25
CA GLU A 178 21.35 -9.36 -17.96
C GLU A 178 21.44 -9.94 -19.40
N LEU A 179 21.58 -9.22 -20.52
CA LEU A 179 22.06 -7.87 -20.87
C LEU A 179 21.51 -7.46 -22.25
N GLY A 180 21.49 -6.16 -22.54
CA GLY A 180 21.33 -5.69 -23.91
C GLY A 180 21.14 -4.18 -24.04
N ASN A 181 22.04 -3.38 -23.47
CA ASN A 181 22.16 -1.96 -23.82
C ASN A 181 23.48 -1.72 -24.55
N VAL A 182 23.41 -0.80 -25.51
CA VAL A 182 24.48 -0.14 -26.27
C VAL A 182 25.04 -0.88 -27.50
N ALA A 183 24.53 -0.51 -28.69
CA ALA A 183 25.35 0.20 -29.70
C ALA A 183 24.52 0.64 -30.92
N ALA A 184 24.58 1.95 -31.17
CA ALA A 184 24.70 2.60 -32.48
C ALA A 184 23.66 2.28 -33.59
N SER A 185 22.80 3.26 -33.87
CA SER A 185 22.94 3.95 -35.17
C SER A 185 22.40 5.38 -35.10
N ARG A 186 23.32 6.33 -35.27
CA ARG A 186 23.06 7.75 -35.49
C ARG A 186 22.84 7.99 -36.99
N SER A 187 22.05 9.02 -37.26
CA SER A 187 21.93 9.81 -38.49
C SER A 187 21.33 9.15 -39.72
N ILE A 188 20.24 9.73 -40.23
CA ILE A 188 20.17 10.40 -41.55
C ILE A 188 18.85 11.21 -41.64
N TRP A 189 19.01 12.55 -41.66
CA TRP A 189 18.27 13.64 -42.32
C TRP A 189 16.77 13.46 -42.66
N ARG A 190 15.87 14.30 -42.10
CA ARG A 190 15.31 15.53 -42.74
C ARG A 190 14.80 15.34 -44.18
N THR A 191 13.47 15.40 -44.35
CA THR A 191 12.76 16.27 -45.33
C THR A 191 11.23 16.15 -45.17
N PHE A 192 10.56 17.26 -44.86
CA PHE A 192 9.16 17.54 -45.23
C PHE A 192 9.07 17.73 -46.76
N PRO A 193 7.90 17.52 -47.40
CA PRO A 193 7.04 18.68 -47.63
C PRO A 193 5.53 18.42 -47.51
N ALA A 194 4.84 19.54 -47.30
CA ALA A 194 3.41 19.75 -47.37
C ALA A 194 2.80 19.25 -48.69
N THR A 195 1.56 18.75 -48.62
CA THR A 195 0.63 18.90 -49.73
C THR A 195 -0.77 19.16 -49.21
N ARG A 196 -1.14 20.43 -49.30
CA ARG A 196 -2.48 20.97 -49.31
C ARG A 196 -3.15 20.45 -50.60
N THR A 197 -4.27 19.74 -50.50
CA THR A 197 -5.15 19.56 -51.67
C THR A 197 -6.57 19.90 -51.28
N ARG A 198 -6.98 21.08 -51.74
CA ARG A 198 -8.32 21.62 -51.77
C ARG A 198 -8.96 21.04 -53.04
N ILE A 199 -10.04 20.26 -52.93
CA ILE A 199 -10.91 19.96 -54.07
C ILE A 199 -12.27 20.62 -53.79
N ILE A 200 -12.64 21.47 -54.73
CA ILE A 200 -13.92 22.15 -54.92
C ILE A 200 -14.62 21.42 -56.08
N LEU A 201 -15.92 21.15 -55.97
CA LEU A 201 -16.96 21.00 -57.03
C LEU A 201 -18.18 20.36 -56.34
N GLN A 202 -19.33 21.00 -56.10
CA GLN A 202 -20.26 21.73 -56.97
C GLN A 202 -20.84 20.87 -58.10
N MET A 203 -22.14 20.55 -57.96
CA MET A 203 -23.20 20.19 -58.93
C MET A 203 -23.88 18.84 -58.62
N GLY A 204 -25.20 18.90 -58.43
CA GLY A 204 -26.10 17.77 -58.20
C GLY A 204 -27.20 18.13 -57.21
#